data_AF-A0A6G1F7J3-F1
#
_entry.id   AF-A0A6G1F7J3-F1
#
_cell.length_a   1.000
_cell.length_b   1.000
_cell.length_c   1.000
_cell.angle_alpha   90.00
_cell.angle_beta   90.00
_cell.angle_gamma   90.00
#
_symmetry.space_group_name_H-M   'P 1'
#
loop_
_entity.id
_entity.type
_entity.pdbx_description
1 polymer ?
#
loop_
_entity_poly.entity_id
_entity_poly.type
_entity_poly.pdbx_seq_one_letter_code
_entity_poly.pdbx_strand_id
1 'polypeptide(L)'
;MAKEGKEEELRKAGIIIMQFRRVWCKYPANIKITFHVEKGSNPKYFVLLVKYVSGDGDSDIVEVDLKEKGSEEWKVLNESWGAIWRLDTPKPLKGSFSISLTTESSEKLVADDIIPSD
;
A
#
# COMPACT_ATOMS: atom_id res chain seq x y z
N MET A 1 13.36 -18.94 16.52
CA MET A 1 12.21 -19.75 16.06
C MET A 1 12.06 -20.96 16.96
N ALA A 2 10.85 -21.50 17.10
CA ALA A 2 10.67 -22.77 17.79
C ALA A 2 11.42 -23.89 17.06
N LYS A 3 11.89 -24.89 17.81
CA LYS A 3 12.28 -26.16 17.20
C LYS A 3 11.00 -26.85 16.67
N GLU A 4 11.15 -27.65 15.63
CA GLU A 4 10.04 -28.41 15.04
C GLU A 4 9.27 -29.18 16.13
N GLY A 5 7.94 -28.98 16.19
CA GLY A 5 7.05 -29.60 17.17
C GLY A 5 7.01 -28.94 18.55
N LYS A 6 7.73 -27.84 18.77
CA LYS A 6 7.75 -27.07 20.04
C LYS A 6 7.10 -25.69 19.92
N GLU A 7 6.28 -25.46 18.90
CA GLU A 7 5.66 -24.17 18.64
C GLU A 7 4.77 -23.72 19.80
N GLU A 8 4.01 -24.67 20.37
CA GLU A 8 3.09 -24.37 21.47
C GLU A 8 3.80 -24.11 22.81
N GLU A 9 4.89 -24.83 23.08
CA GLU A 9 5.75 -24.57 24.24
C GLU A 9 6.33 -23.15 24.17
N LEU A 10 6.82 -22.74 22.99
CA LEU A 10 7.34 -21.38 22.79
C LEU A 10 6.24 -20.32 22.96
N ARG A 11 5.04 -20.52 22.41
CA ARG A 11 3.92 -19.58 22.58
C ARG A 11 3.52 -19.38 24.04
N LYS A 12 3.56 -20.45 24.84
CA LYS A 12 3.22 -20.42 26.28
C LYS A 12 4.24 -19.68 27.15
N ALA A 13 5.45 -19.41 26.65
CA ALA A 13 6.44 -18.63 27.38
C ALA A 13 6.04 -17.15 27.56
N GLY A 14 5.09 -16.64 26.74
CA GLY A 14 4.60 -15.27 26.81
C GLY A 14 5.66 -14.27 26.32
N ILE A 15 6.53 -13.82 27.20
CA ILE A 15 7.60 -12.88 26.88
C ILE A 15 8.89 -13.65 26.62
N ILE A 16 9.47 -13.43 25.44
CA ILE A 16 10.78 -13.97 25.06
C ILE A 16 11.67 -12.85 24.56
N ILE A 17 12.97 -12.98 24.80
CA ILE A 17 13.97 -12.08 24.21
C ILE A 17 14.22 -12.57 22.79
N MET A 18 14.14 -11.65 21.82
CA MET A 18 14.39 -11.94 20.42
C MET A 18 15.36 -10.94 19.80
N GLN A 19 16.08 -11.41 18.78
CA GLN A 19 16.86 -10.56 17.89
C GLN A 19 16.06 -10.39 16.60
N PHE A 20 16.08 -9.19 16.03
CA PHE A 20 15.41 -8.89 14.78
C PHE A 20 16.26 -7.95 13.93
N ARG A 21 15.98 -7.94 12.63
CA ARG A 21 16.47 -6.93 11.69
C ARG A 21 15.42 -6.75 10.60
N ARG A 22 15.37 -5.56 9.99
CA ARG A 22 14.55 -5.34 8.80
C ARG A 22 15.06 -6.22 7.66
N VAL A 23 14.15 -6.84 6.92
CA VAL A 23 14.42 -7.66 5.73
C VAL A 23 13.36 -7.39 4.68
N TRP A 24 13.69 -7.62 3.42
CA TRP A 24 12.75 -7.44 2.31
C TRP A 24 11.59 -8.44 2.41
N CYS A 25 10.38 -7.96 2.13
CA CYS A 25 9.20 -8.80 2.05
C CYS A 25 9.31 -9.77 0.88
N LYS A 26 9.05 -11.06 1.14
CA LYS A 26 8.97 -12.10 0.10
C LYS A 26 7.54 -12.62 0.01
N TYR A 27 6.79 -12.13 -0.97
CA TYR A 27 5.46 -12.67 -1.29
C TYR A 27 5.55 -13.84 -2.27
N PRO A 28 4.56 -14.76 -2.27
CA PRO A 28 4.42 -15.77 -3.32
C PRO A 28 4.33 -15.12 -4.71
N ALA A 29 4.86 -15.78 -5.75
CA ALA A 29 4.99 -15.21 -7.09
C ALA A 29 3.66 -14.79 -7.75
N ASN A 30 2.53 -15.35 -7.30
CA ASN A 30 1.20 -15.02 -7.80
C ASN A 30 0.55 -13.81 -7.11
N ILE A 31 1.18 -13.25 -6.08
CA ILE A 31 0.68 -12.06 -5.38
C ILE A 31 1.22 -10.82 -6.08
N LYS A 32 0.31 -9.89 -6.40
CA LYS A 32 0.63 -8.60 -7.00
C LYS A 32 0.28 -7.49 -6.02
N ILE A 33 0.90 -6.33 -6.20
CA ILE A 33 0.47 -5.09 -5.54
C ILE A 33 -1.02 -4.91 -5.79
N THR A 34 -1.77 -4.70 -4.72
CA THR A 34 -3.22 -4.60 -4.75
C THR A 34 -3.65 -3.23 -4.26
N PHE A 35 -4.46 -2.55 -5.07
CA PHE A 35 -5.04 -1.26 -4.78
C PHE A 35 -6.46 -1.48 -4.26
N HIS A 36 -6.70 -1.21 -2.99
CA HIS A 36 -8.00 -1.41 -2.35
C HIS A 36 -8.65 -0.07 -2.05
N VAL A 37 -9.69 0.28 -2.82
CA VAL A 37 -10.50 1.47 -2.56
C VAL A 37 -11.41 1.20 -1.37
N GLU A 38 -11.27 2.00 -0.32
CA GLU A 38 -12.02 1.82 0.92
C GLU A 38 -13.48 2.23 0.75
N LYS A 39 -14.38 1.55 1.47
CA LYS A 39 -15.85 1.72 1.38
C LYS A 39 -16.34 3.15 1.62
N GLY A 40 -15.59 3.96 2.35
CA GLY A 40 -15.91 5.37 2.61
C GLY A 40 -15.72 6.30 1.40
N SER A 41 -15.10 5.81 0.33
CA SER A 41 -14.81 6.61 -0.86
C SER A 41 -16.09 7.03 -1.59
N ASN A 42 -16.08 8.25 -2.12
CA ASN A 42 -17.12 8.82 -2.96
C ASN A 42 -16.46 9.79 -3.98
N PRO A 43 -17.20 10.34 -4.95
CA PRO A 43 -16.59 11.15 -6.01
C PRO A 43 -15.77 12.37 -5.53
N LYS A 44 -15.96 12.87 -4.31
CA LYS A 44 -15.19 14.02 -3.75
C LYS A 44 -14.24 13.64 -2.62
N TYR A 45 -14.23 12.37 -2.23
CA TYR A 45 -13.43 11.85 -1.13
C TYR A 45 -12.93 10.48 -1.48
N PHE A 46 -11.64 10.36 -1.78
CA PHE A 46 -11.02 9.12 -2.20
C PHE A 46 -10.13 8.56 -1.10
N VAL A 47 -10.22 7.25 -0.85
CA VAL A 47 -9.45 6.56 0.19
C VAL A 47 -8.92 5.24 -0.36
N LEU A 48 -7.61 5.03 -0.25
CA LEU A 48 -6.88 3.92 -0.83
C LEU A 48 -5.97 3.24 0.19
N LEU A 49 -6.04 1.92 0.24
CA LEU A 49 -5.07 1.07 0.90
C LEU A 49 -4.25 0.31 -0.15
N VAL A 50 -2.93 0.40 -0.09
CA VAL A 50 -2.02 -0.31 -0.99
C VAL A 50 -1.46 -1.53 -0.26
N LYS A 51 -1.63 -2.72 -0.83
CA LYS A 51 -1.23 -4.00 -0.21
C LYS A 51 -0.16 -4.69 -1.03
N TYR A 52 0.63 -5.51 -0.33
CA TYR A 52 1.64 -6.41 -0.92
C TYR A 52 2.71 -5.68 -1.74
N VAL A 53 3.11 -4.49 -1.29
CA VAL A 53 4.28 -3.81 -1.87
C VAL A 53 5.53 -4.60 -1.48
N SER A 54 6.23 -5.07 -2.50
CA SER A 54 7.56 -5.66 -2.39
C SER A 54 8.47 -4.94 -3.37
N GLY A 55 9.71 -4.69 -2.96
CA GLY A 55 10.76 -4.10 -3.78
C GLY A 55 12.13 -4.53 -3.25
N ASP A 56 13.18 -4.20 -4.01
CA ASP A 56 14.58 -4.45 -3.65
C ASP A 56 15.05 -3.40 -2.62
N GLY A 57 14.42 -3.39 -1.45
CA GLY A 57 14.67 -2.34 -0.47
C GLY A 57 13.56 -2.16 0.54
N ASP A 58 13.30 -0.90 0.85
CA ASP A 58 12.30 -0.49 1.80
C ASP A 58 10.89 -0.60 1.18
N SER A 59 10.01 -1.38 1.80
CA SER A 59 8.62 -1.52 1.35
C SER A 59 7.70 -0.41 1.85
N ASP A 60 8.21 0.52 2.68
CA ASP A 60 7.42 1.62 3.20
C ASP A 60 7.16 2.63 2.08
N ILE A 61 5.87 2.88 1.85
CA ILE A 61 5.41 3.86 0.87
C ILE A 61 5.45 5.22 1.55
N VAL A 62 6.14 6.18 0.94
CA VAL A 62 6.28 7.54 1.47
C VAL A 62 5.42 8.55 0.71
N GLU A 63 4.98 8.21 -0.51
CA GLU A 63 4.11 9.06 -1.32
C GLU A 63 3.22 8.22 -2.23
N VAL A 64 1.98 8.67 -2.40
CA VAL A 64 1.03 8.10 -3.34
C VAL A 64 0.38 9.23 -4.13
N ASP A 65 0.39 9.11 -5.46
CA ASP A 65 -0.27 10.05 -6.35
C ASP A 65 -1.42 9.39 -7.10
N LEU A 66 -2.45 10.17 -7.41
CA LEU A 66 -3.57 9.78 -8.26
C LEU A 66 -3.63 10.65 -9.51
N LYS A 67 -3.84 10.03 -10.67
CA LYS A 67 -4.09 10.71 -11.94
C LYS A 67 -5.39 10.22 -12.55
N GLU A 68 -6.27 11.16 -12.89
CA GLU A 68 -7.53 10.90 -13.59
C GLU A 68 -7.27 10.67 -15.09
N LYS A 69 -7.98 9.71 -15.69
CA LYS A 69 -7.88 9.46 -17.12
C LYS A 69 -8.18 10.72 -17.95
N GLY A 70 -7.28 11.04 -18.86
CA GLY A 70 -7.36 12.24 -19.71
C GLY A 70 -6.83 13.52 -19.04
N SER A 71 -6.33 13.43 -17.81
CA SER A 71 -5.54 14.49 -17.16
C SER A 71 -4.04 14.16 -17.22
N GLU A 72 -3.21 15.19 -17.31
CA GLU A 72 -1.75 15.08 -17.14
C GLU A 72 -1.31 15.40 -15.68
N GLU A 73 -2.25 15.81 -14.84
CA GLU A 73 -1.99 16.23 -13.46
C GLU A 73 -2.00 15.02 -12.49
N TRP A 74 -0.90 14.87 -11.75
CA TRP A 74 -0.80 13.99 -10.59
C TRP A 74 -1.22 14.75 -9.32
N LYS A 75 -2.14 14.17 -8.56
CA LYS A 75 -2.62 14.70 -7.28
C LYS A 75 -2.06 13.85 -6.14
N VAL A 76 -1.25 14.47 -5.28
CA VAL A 76 -0.66 13.81 -4.10
C VAL A 76 -1.78 13.45 -3.11
N LEU A 77 -1.78 12.22 -2.62
CA LEU A 77 -2.66 11.77 -1.54
C LEU A 77 -2.01 12.06 -0.19
N ASN A 78 -2.83 12.47 0.77
CA ASN A 78 -2.39 12.64 2.14
C ASN A 78 -2.36 11.29 2.85
N GLU A 79 -1.27 10.99 3.55
CA GLU A 79 -1.22 9.86 4.46
C GLU A 79 -2.21 10.08 5.63
N SER A 80 -3.00 9.06 5.91
CA SER A 80 -3.82 8.90 7.11
C SER A 80 -3.29 7.71 7.92
N TRP A 81 -3.93 7.39 9.04
CA TRP A 81 -3.46 6.31 9.90
C TRP A 81 -3.52 4.93 9.22
N GLY A 82 -2.58 4.04 9.53
CA GLY A 82 -2.64 2.63 9.13
C GLY A 82 -2.37 2.36 7.64
N ALA A 83 -1.47 3.13 7.01
CA ALA A 83 -1.14 3.03 5.58
C ALA A 83 -2.33 3.33 4.64
N ILE A 84 -3.25 4.19 5.10
CA ILE A 84 -4.39 4.69 4.34
C ILE A 84 -4.02 6.00 3.68
N TRP A 85 -4.27 6.13 2.38
CA TRP A 85 -3.99 7.33 1.59
C TRP A 85 -5.29 7.98 1.16
N ARG A 86 -5.43 9.29 1.38
CA ARG A 86 -6.69 10.02 1.14
C ARG A 86 -6.53 11.25 0.26
N LEU A 87 -7.56 11.55 -0.52
CA LEU A 87 -7.66 12.78 -1.30
C LEU A 87 -9.07 13.37 -1.20
N ASP A 88 -9.15 14.59 -0.69
CA ASP A 88 -10.36 15.40 -0.61
C ASP A 88 -10.35 16.43 -1.75
N THR A 89 -11.37 16.43 -2.62
CA THR A 89 -11.40 17.33 -3.78
C THR A 89 -12.66 18.20 -3.82
N PRO A 90 -12.53 19.48 -4.25
CA PRO A 90 -13.69 20.36 -4.41
C PRO A 90 -14.58 19.92 -5.59
N LYS A 91 -13.96 19.37 -6.65
CA LYS A 91 -14.62 18.84 -7.84
C LYS A 91 -14.63 17.31 -7.80
N PRO A 92 -15.71 16.65 -8.29
CA PRO A 92 -15.74 15.20 -8.37
C PRO A 92 -14.60 14.66 -9.24
N LEU A 93 -13.90 13.63 -8.75
CA LEU A 93 -12.98 12.79 -9.51
C LEU A 93 -13.76 12.02 -10.59
N LYS A 94 -13.16 11.84 -11.77
CA LYS A 94 -13.81 11.19 -12.92
C LYS A 94 -12.87 10.24 -13.67
N GLY A 95 -13.50 9.25 -14.31
CA GLY A 95 -12.80 8.27 -15.14
C GLY A 95 -12.09 7.21 -14.32
N SER A 96 -11.25 6.40 -14.99
CA SER A 96 -10.32 5.51 -14.31
C SER A 96 -9.18 6.30 -13.68
N PHE A 97 -8.54 5.71 -12.68
CA PHE A 97 -7.40 6.31 -11.98
C PHE A 97 -6.14 5.49 -12.19
N SER A 98 -5.07 6.18 -12.60
CA SER A 98 -3.69 5.69 -12.46
C SER A 98 -3.17 6.04 -11.07
N ILE A 99 -2.40 5.14 -10.47
CA ILE A 99 -1.76 5.36 -9.17
C ILE A 99 -0.25 5.34 -9.35
N SER A 100 0.43 6.29 -8.74
CA SER A 100 1.88 6.26 -8.57
C SER A 100 2.22 6.02 -7.11
N LEU A 101 3.25 5.20 -6.86
CA LEU A 101 3.78 4.91 -5.54
C LEU A 101 5.26 5.30 -5.51
N THR A 102 5.69 5.96 -4.44
CA THR A 102 7.11 6.19 -4.15
C THR A 102 7.46 5.51 -2.83
N THR A 103 8.50 4.69 -2.83
CA THR A 103 9.02 4.03 -1.62
C THR A 103 10.05 4.88 -0.90
N GLU A 104 10.38 4.55 0.35
CA GLU A 104 11.48 5.19 1.10
C GLU A 104 12.84 5.06 0.38
N SER A 105 13.04 3.99 -0.41
CA SER A 105 14.20 3.84 -1.31
C SER A 105 14.18 4.77 -2.54
N SER A 106 13.20 5.67 -2.65
CA SER A 106 12.98 6.55 -3.81
C SER A 106 12.66 5.82 -5.13
N GLU A 107 12.26 4.54 -5.04
CA GLU A 107 11.79 3.82 -6.21
C GLU A 107 10.35 4.23 -6.52
N LYS A 108 10.08 4.50 -7.80
CA LYS A 108 8.77 4.94 -8.27
C LYS A 108 8.12 3.85 -9.12
N LEU A 109 6.89 3.47 -8.77
CA LEU A 109 6.07 2.53 -9.52
C LEU A 109 4.80 3.21 -9.98
N VAL A 110 4.45 3.03 -11.25
CA VAL A 110 3.21 3.54 -11.85
C VAL A 110 2.32 2.38 -12.25
N ALA A 111 1.06 2.44 -11.82
CA ALA A 111 0.00 1.52 -12.20
C ALA A 111 -1.07 2.29 -12.98
N ASP A 112 -1.05 2.16 -14.31
CA ASP A 112 -1.92 2.91 -15.20
C ASP A 112 -3.36 2.37 -15.25
N ASP A 113 -4.35 3.26 -15.18
CA ASP A 113 -5.79 2.94 -15.28
C ASP A 113 -6.22 1.76 -14.38
N ILE A 114 -5.54 1.56 -13.24
CA ILE A 114 -5.69 0.37 -12.40
C ILE A 114 -7.00 0.36 -11.60
N ILE A 115 -7.56 1.54 -11.34
CA ILE A 115 -8.88 1.69 -10.71
C ILE A 115 -9.87 2.05 -11.82
N PRO A 116 -10.84 1.19 -12.16
CA PRO A 116 -11.83 1.46 -13.20
C PRO A 116 -12.84 2.53 -12.76
N SER A 117 -13.60 3.07 -13.71
CA SER A 117 -14.64 4.08 -13.48
C SER A 117 -15.97 3.53 -12.96
N ASP A 118 -16.10 2.20 -12.85
CA ASP A 118 -17.34 1.45 -12.65
C ASP A 118 -17.35 0.72 -11.30
#